data_AF-A0A812WSV4-F1
#
_entry.id   AF-A0A812WSV4-F1
#
_cell.length_a   1.000
_cell.length_b   1.000
_cell.length_c   1.000
_cell.angle_alpha   90.00
_cell.angle_beta   90.00
_cell.angle_gamma   90.00
#
_symmetry.space_group_name_H-M   'P 1'
#
loop_
_entity.id
_entity.type
_entity.pdbx_description
1 polymer ?
#
loop_
_entity_poly.entity_id
_entity_poly.type
_entity_poly.pdbx_seq_one_letter_code
_entity_poly.pdbx_strand_id
1 'polypeptide(L)'
;MAHVSSIQEVESVRDALLQDRKIMAATHNVAAWRFRYTDPAIWEDFTDDGEAGAGRRLLAVLKKRGDKDIVVIVTRWRGIIHLGVDRFRNYCKAAVQLLENEDGGPGRQGSKKRGQ
;
A
#
# COMPACT_ATOMS: atom_id res chain seq x y z
N MET A 1 1.18 -2.86 -5.06
CA MET A 1 1.68 -3.80 -4.04
C MET A 1 2.75 -4.65 -4.71
N ALA A 2 3.51 -5.41 -3.95
CA ALA A 2 4.44 -6.40 -4.50
C ALA A 2 4.53 -7.61 -3.57
N HIS A 3 4.83 -8.78 -4.14
CA HIS A 3 5.18 -9.95 -3.36
C HIS A 3 6.58 -9.78 -2.76
N VAL A 4 6.71 -10.16 -1.50
CA VAL A 4 7.98 -10.10 -0.76
C VAL A 4 8.11 -11.28 0.19
N SER A 5 9.36 -11.70 0.41
CA SER A 5 9.75 -12.80 1.29
C SER A 5 10.81 -12.40 2.32
N SER A 6 11.35 -11.17 2.21
CA SER A 6 12.40 -10.65 3.08
C SER A 6 12.31 -9.13 3.23
N ILE A 7 12.99 -8.59 4.23
CA ILE A 7 13.10 -7.13 4.41
C ILE A 7 13.88 -6.48 3.26
N GLN A 8 14.88 -7.17 2.69
CA GLN A 8 15.64 -6.67 1.55
C GLN A 8 14.76 -6.49 0.31
N GLU A 9 13.78 -7.37 0.09
CA GLU A 9 12.82 -7.21 -1.00
C GLU A 9 11.85 -6.05 -0.74
N VAL A 10 11.42 -5.85 0.51
CA VAL A 10 10.62 -4.67 0.89
C VAL A 10 11.38 -3.37 0.58
N GLU A 11 12.65 -3.30 0.96
CA GLU A 11 13.52 -2.14 0.68
C GLU A 11 13.73 -1.96 -0.84
N SER A 12 13.98 -3.06 -1.57
CA SER A 12 14.15 -3.02 -3.03
C SER A 12 12.89 -2.51 -3.74
N VAL A 13 11.71 -2.95 -3.32
CA VAL A 13 10.43 -2.46 -3.86
C VAL A 13 10.25 -0.97 -3.57
N ARG A 14 10.55 -0.52 -2.35
CA ARG A 14 10.49 0.90 -1.99
C ARG A 14 11.44 1.71 -2.85
N ASP A 15 12.70 1.29 -2.97
CA ASP A 15 13.73 2.03 -3.69
C ASP A 15 13.44 2.08 -5.19
N ALA A 16 12.85 1.02 -5.76
CA ALA A 16 12.34 1.01 -7.13
C ALA A 16 11.19 2.03 -7.34
N LEU A 17 10.25 2.12 -6.39
CA LEU A 17 9.18 3.13 -6.45
C LEU A 17 9.73 4.56 -6.37
N LEU A 18 10.78 4.77 -5.58
CA LEU A 18 11.43 6.08 -5.44
C LEU A 18 12.23 6.50 -6.68
N GLN A 19 12.44 5.60 -7.67
CA GLN A 19 12.96 6.01 -8.98
C GLN A 19 11.92 6.78 -9.81
N ASP A 20 10.63 6.61 -9.55
CA ASP A 20 9.59 7.44 -10.17
C ASP A 20 9.57 8.82 -9.51
N ARG A 21 9.88 9.85 -10.31
CA ARG A 21 9.92 11.24 -9.85
C ARG A 21 8.62 11.73 -9.23
N LYS A 22 7.46 11.22 -9.66
CA LYS A 22 6.16 11.60 -9.09
C LYS A 22 6.00 11.05 -7.67
N ILE A 23 6.42 9.81 -7.45
CA ILE A 23 6.34 9.14 -6.15
C ILE A 23 7.39 9.71 -5.20
N MET A 24 8.61 9.92 -5.67
CA MET A 24 9.67 10.57 -4.91
C MET A 24 9.29 11.98 -4.45
N ALA A 25 8.55 12.74 -5.27
CA ALA A 25 8.06 14.07 -4.92
C ALA A 25 6.80 14.06 -4.03
N ALA A 26 6.27 12.89 -3.67
CA ALA A 26 5.13 12.79 -2.77
C ALA A 26 5.50 13.19 -1.33
N THR A 27 4.50 13.55 -0.54
CA THR A 27 4.72 13.97 0.85
C THR A 27 5.00 12.79 1.76
N HIS A 28 4.32 11.66 1.51
CA HIS A 28 4.41 10.45 2.32
C HIS A 28 4.27 9.20 1.43
N ASN A 29 5.13 8.21 1.66
CA ASN A 29 5.16 6.88 1.07
C ASN A 29 5.03 5.84 2.20
N VAL A 30 3.82 5.74 2.75
CA VAL A 30 3.51 4.89 3.91
C VAL A 30 3.52 3.44 3.48
N ALA A 31 4.20 2.56 4.22
CA ALA A 31 4.28 1.14 3.89
C ALA A 31 3.86 0.24 5.06
N ALA A 32 3.32 -0.92 4.73
CA ALA A 32 3.15 -2.05 5.65
C ALA A 32 3.41 -3.35 4.90
N TRP A 33 4.04 -4.32 5.57
CA TRP A 33 4.37 -5.61 4.97
C TRP A 33 4.16 -6.75 5.95
N ARG A 34 3.94 -7.93 5.39
CA ARG A 34 3.83 -9.19 6.13
C ARG A 34 4.38 -10.31 5.25
N PHE A 35 5.35 -11.07 5.73
CA PHE A 35 5.89 -12.23 5.01
C PHE A 35 6.30 -13.34 5.97
N ARG A 36 6.34 -14.58 5.49
CA ARG A 36 6.78 -15.74 6.28
C ARG A 36 8.28 -15.68 6.54
N TYR A 37 8.68 -15.73 7.82
CA TYR A 37 10.09 -15.84 8.20
C TYR A 37 10.48 -17.31 8.42
N THR A 38 9.68 -18.02 9.23
CA THR A 38 9.69 -19.47 9.38
C THR A 38 8.24 -19.93 9.48
N ASP A 39 7.88 -21.16 9.14
CA ASP A 39 6.49 -21.62 9.38
C ASP A 39 6.35 -22.02 10.86
N PRO A 40 5.46 -21.40 11.69
CA PRO A 40 4.38 -20.45 11.36
C PRO A 40 4.63 -18.96 11.68
N ALA A 41 5.88 -18.56 11.97
CA ALA A 41 6.28 -17.19 12.26
C ALA A 41 6.16 -16.23 11.05
N ILE A 42 5.39 -15.15 11.23
CA ILE A 42 5.27 -14.05 10.27
C ILE A 42 6.11 -12.87 10.75
N TRP A 43 6.96 -12.35 9.87
CA TRP A 43 7.53 -11.01 10.05
C TRP A 43 6.53 -9.99 9.53
N GLU A 44 6.13 -9.05 10.38
CA GLU A 44 5.23 -7.97 10.00
C GLU A 44 5.65 -6.66 10.64
N ASP A 45 5.65 -5.59 9.86
CA ASP A 45 6.05 -4.26 10.32
C ASP A 45 5.52 -3.17 9.36
N PHE A 46 5.77 -1.89 9.67
CA PHE A 46 5.29 -0.74 8.92
C PHE A 46 6.21 0.48 9.04
N THR A 47 6.07 1.42 8.11
CA THR A 47 6.61 2.78 8.24
C THR A 47 5.53 3.81 7.96
N ASP A 48 5.48 4.83 8.81
CA ASP A 48 4.55 5.96 8.66
C ASP A 48 5.05 7.00 7.65
N ASP A 49 6.34 7.03 7.32
CA ASP A 49 6.96 8.06 6.46
C ASP A 49 6.49 9.50 6.77
N GLY A 50 6.44 9.86 8.06
CA GLY A 50 5.98 11.18 8.53
C GLY A 50 4.45 11.32 8.66
N GLU A 51 3.66 10.36 8.21
CA GLU A 51 2.20 10.29 8.40
C GLU A 51 1.83 9.44 9.62
N ALA A 52 2.07 10.00 10.81
CA ALA A 52 1.91 9.28 12.07
C ALA A 52 0.58 8.50 12.19
N GLY A 53 0.70 7.19 12.39
CA GLY A 53 -0.39 6.24 12.56
C GLY A 53 -1.00 5.68 11.28
N ALA A 54 -0.53 6.05 10.09
CA ALA A 54 -1.03 5.51 8.83
C ALA A 54 -0.52 4.08 8.57
N GLY A 55 0.77 3.80 8.79
CA GLY A 55 1.39 2.50 8.56
C GLY A 55 0.77 1.42 9.43
N ARG A 56 0.55 1.69 10.72
CA ARG A 56 -0.13 0.76 11.63
C ARG A 56 -1.55 0.40 11.14
N ARG A 57 -2.25 1.33 10.50
CA ARG A 57 -3.59 1.09 9.94
C ARG A 57 -3.54 0.26 8.66
N LEU A 58 -2.54 0.49 7.80
CA LEU A 58 -2.29 -0.39 6.65
C LEU A 58 -1.98 -1.81 7.11
N LEU A 59 -1.12 -1.98 8.12
CA LEU A 59 -0.83 -3.30 8.69
C LEU A 59 -2.10 -3.95 9.25
N ALA A 60 -2.96 -3.20 9.94
CA ALA A 60 -4.24 -3.72 10.43
C ALA A 60 -5.16 -4.21 9.29
N VAL A 61 -5.16 -3.55 8.12
CA VAL A 61 -5.89 -4.03 6.93
C VAL A 61 -5.35 -5.38 6.49
N LEU A 62 -4.03 -5.51 6.32
CA LEU A 62 -3.40 -6.78 5.92
C LEU A 62 -3.71 -7.91 6.91
N LYS A 63 -3.61 -7.63 8.21
CA LYS A 63 -3.92 -8.59 9.28
C LYS A 63 -5.38 -9.04 9.25
N LYS A 64 -6.31 -8.11 9.07
CA LYS A 64 -7.75 -8.41 9.01
C LYS A 64 -8.11 -9.27 7.81
N ARG A 65 -7.46 -9.04 6.66
CA ARG A 65 -7.68 -9.82 5.44
C ARG A 65 -6.95 -11.16 5.43
N GLY A 66 -5.89 -11.28 6.24
CA GLY A 66 -5.07 -12.49 6.28
C GLY A 66 -3.99 -12.52 5.19
N ASP A 67 -3.81 -11.45 4.43
CA ASP A 67 -2.84 -11.36 3.34
C ASP A 67 -1.40 -11.44 3.87
N LYS A 68 -0.57 -12.26 3.24
CA LYS A 68 0.83 -12.56 3.58
C LYS A 68 1.69 -12.55 2.32
N ASP A 69 3.00 -12.51 2.53
CA ASP A 69 4.05 -12.47 1.51
C ASP A 69 3.90 -11.28 0.55
N ILE A 70 3.50 -10.12 1.13
CA ILE A 70 3.26 -8.88 0.39
C ILE A 70 3.72 -7.64 1.15
N VAL A 71 4.04 -6.60 0.38
CA VAL A 71 4.16 -5.21 0.83
C VAL A 71 3.12 -4.34 0.13
N VAL A 72 2.47 -3.48 0.91
CA VAL A 72 1.59 -2.42 0.42
C VAL A 72 2.22 -1.08 0.75
N ILE A 73 2.37 -0.23 -0.27
CA ILE A 73 2.86 1.14 -0.16
C ILE A 73 1.77 2.06 -0.68
N VAL A 74 1.34 3.02 0.13
CA VAL A 74 0.36 4.04 -0.22
C VAL A 74 1.03 5.40 -0.24
N THR A 75 1.16 5.95 -1.44
CA THR A 75 1.70 7.27 -1.69
C THR A 75 0.64 8.35 -1.54
N ARG A 76 0.94 9.41 -0.80
CA ARG A 76 0.05 10.56 -0.58
C ARG A 76 0.75 11.88 -0.90
N TRP A 77 0.07 12.71 -1.67
CA TRP A 77 0.40 14.13 -1.85
C TRP A 77 -0.46 14.96 -0.90
N ARG A 78 0.17 15.61 0.07
CA ARG A 78 -0.52 16.50 1.01
C ARG A 78 -0.85 17.82 0.30
N GLY A 79 -2.14 18.04 0.07
CA GLY A 79 -2.63 19.33 -0.38
C GLY A 79 -2.69 20.37 0.74
N ILE A 80 -3.21 21.55 0.41
CA ILE A 80 -3.33 22.70 1.31
C ILE A 80 -4.32 22.42 2.46
N ILE A 81 -5.28 21.51 2.25
CA ILE A 81 -6.33 21.18 3.21
C ILE A 81 -5.83 20.12 4.21
N HIS A 82 -6.01 20.41 5.50
CA HIS A 82 -5.77 19.43 6.57
C HIS A 82 -6.96 18.48 6.70
N LEU A 83 -6.77 17.21 6.31
CA LEU A 83 -7.83 16.19 6.31
C LEU A 83 -8.14 15.61 7.70
N GLY A 84 -7.38 15.94 8.76
CA GLY A 84 -7.61 15.41 10.10
C GLY A 84 -7.68 13.88 10.10
N VAL A 85 -8.64 13.30 10.83
CA VAL A 85 -8.82 11.84 10.93
C VAL A 85 -9.20 11.18 9.59
N ASP A 86 -9.83 11.91 8.67
CA ASP A 86 -10.34 11.34 7.42
C ASP A 86 -9.25 10.85 6.48
N ARG A 87 -8.03 11.40 6.59
CA ARG A 87 -6.87 10.91 5.83
C ARG A 87 -6.65 9.41 6.04
N PHE A 88 -6.89 8.90 7.23
CA PHE A 88 -6.70 7.49 7.56
C PHE A 88 -7.72 6.59 6.85
N ARG A 89 -8.96 7.08 6.63
CA ARG A 89 -9.96 6.37 5.83
C ARG A 89 -9.48 6.23 4.39
N ASN A 90 -8.82 7.25 3.84
CA ASN A 90 -8.26 7.20 2.49
C ASN A 90 -7.13 6.17 2.37
N TYR A 91 -6.21 6.11 3.34
CA TYR A 91 -5.16 5.09 3.37
C TYR A 91 -5.74 3.67 3.35
N CYS A 92 -6.66 3.38 4.27
CA CYS A 92 -7.28 2.06 4.35
C CYS A 92 -8.06 1.73 3.08
N LYS A 93 -8.84 2.69 2.55
CA LYS A 93 -9.63 2.49 1.33
C LYS A 93 -8.73 2.20 0.13
N ALA A 94 -7.65 2.96 -0.06
CA ALA A 94 -6.71 2.74 -1.15
C ALA A 94 -6.07 1.35 -1.08
N ALA A 95 -5.65 0.92 0.11
CA ALA A 95 -5.08 -0.41 0.31
C ALA A 95 -6.09 -1.54 0.04
N VAL A 96 -7.33 -1.41 0.55
CA VAL A 96 -8.39 -2.40 0.30
C VAL A 96 -8.70 -2.50 -1.19
N GLN A 97 -8.87 -1.37 -1.88
CA GLN A 97 -9.14 -1.35 -3.32
C GLN A 97 -8.02 -1.99 -4.13
N LEU A 98 -6.76 -1.73 -3.77
CA LEU A 98 -5.61 -2.36 -4.40
C LEU A 98 -5.66 -3.88 -4.26
N LEU A 99 -5.88 -4.38 -3.04
CA LEU A 99 -5.91 -5.83 -2.76
C LEU A 99 -7.09 -6.52 -3.43
N GLU A 100 -8.28 -5.90 -3.43
CA GLU A 100 -9.45 -6.42 -4.12
C GLU A 100 -9.27 -6.52 -5.63
N ASN A 101 -8.54 -5.59 -6.25
CA ASN A 101 -8.28 -5.64 -7.69
C ASN A 101 -7.33 -6.79 -8.06
N GLU A 102 -6.40 -7.14 -7.18
CA GLU A 102 -5.45 -8.24 -7.38
C GLU A 102 -6.13 -9.60 -7.21
N ASP A 103 -7.13 -9.70 -6.32
CA ASP A 103 -7.97 -10.90 -6.15
C ASP A 103 -8.95 -11.13 -7.33
N GLY A 104 -9.00 -10.23 -8.32
CA GLY A 104 -9.96 -10.30 -9.43
C GLY A 104 -11.31 -9.62 -9.17
N GLY A 105 -11.33 -8.57 -8.35
CA GLY A 105 -12.52 -7.74 -8.08
C GLY A 105 -13.25 -7.28 -9.36
N PRO A 106 -14.57 -7.00 -9.29
CA PRO A 106 -15.43 -6.90 -10.46
C PRO A 106 -14.88 -5.90 -11.45
N GLY A 107 -14.38 -6.43 -12.57
CA GLY A 107 -13.63 -5.68 -13.58
C GLY A 107 -14.39 -4.43 -13.99
N ARG A 108 -13.78 -3.27 -13.74
CA ARG A 108 -14.19 -2.03 -14.38
C ARG A 108 -13.81 -2.17 -15.86
N GLN A 109 -14.67 -2.81 -16.66
CA GLN A 109 -14.51 -2.86 -18.11
C GLN A 109 -14.43 -1.41 -18.61
N GLY A 110 -13.25 -1.02 -19.06
CA GLY A 110 -13.04 0.24 -19.75
C GLY A 110 -13.96 0.28 -20.97
N SER A 111 -14.87 1.24 -20.99
CA SER A 111 -15.70 1.57 -22.14
C SER A 111 -14.81 1.84 -23.35
N LYS A 112 -14.66 0.85 -24.24
CA LYS A 112 -14.19 1.05 -25.62
C LYS A 112 -15.19 1.98 -26.29
N LYS A 113 -14.80 3.25 -26.49
CA LYS A 113 -15.49 4.15 -27.43
C LYS A 113 -15.43 3.49 -28.82
N ARG A 114 -16.58 3.03 -29.33
CA ARG A 114 -16.75 2.77 -30.76
C ARG A 114 -16.83 4.12 -31.44
N GLY A 115 -15.85 4.42 -32.29
CA GLY A 115 -15.97 5.49 -33.28
C GLY A 115 -17.03 5.09 -34.32
N GLN A 116 -17.90 6.03 -34.63
CA GLN A 116 -18.49 6.21 -35.95
C GLN A 116 -17.83 7.44 -36.56
#